data_AF-A0A2N2X452-F1
#
_entry.id   AF-A0A2N2X452-F1
#
_cell.length_a   1.000
_cell.length_b   1.000
_cell.length_c   1.000
_cell.angle_alpha   90.00
_cell.angle_beta   90.00
_cell.angle_gamma   90.00
#
_symmetry.space_group_name_H-M   'P 1'
#
loop_
_entity.id
_entity.type
_entity.pdbx_description
1 polymer ?
#
loop_
_entity_poly.entity_id
_entity_poly.type
_entity_poly.pdbx_seq_one_letter_code
_entity_poly.pdbx_strand_id
1 'polypeptide(L)'
;MKKKTTILGILILVFGLTWYLFIKKYDYLVTFKVNSNSGIMYDAIKTWGEELVKNKDIQIVTFKDSLSSEIKQLIHKNDSSYVLIWEIAQVNDSLSKVKVYVSEEKHSLKNRILIPFSKAPIEKFAVNTVTDFANGLPNYLKYFRIKLNGKDSIPAAFCACKSVITTQKDKAAKMVLANMEIMNFFINNDIDIHGKPYLQITSWDFDSEKITFDFCFPVKKSDSIANSNGIFFKEIKSIPAIKATYNGNYRYSDRTWNYLLDYAKRQHINVEKLPTELFFNDPQQGGDELNWKAEIYMPIAE
;
A
#
# COMPACT_ATOMS: atom_id res chain seq x y z
N MET A 1 -1.98 -48.15 36.02
CA MET A 1 -1.44 -47.25 34.96
C MET A 1 -2.47 -46.92 33.88
N LYS A 2 -3.16 -47.91 33.28
CA LYS A 2 -4.17 -47.68 32.20
C LYS A 2 -5.27 -46.64 32.51
N LYS A 3 -5.85 -46.64 33.73
CA LYS A 3 -6.87 -45.63 34.12
C LYS A 3 -6.34 -44.19 34.15
N LYS A 4 -5.09 -43.99 34.62
CA LYS A 4 -4.46 -42.66 34.67
C LYS A 4 -4.17 -42.11 33.28
N THR A 5 -3.73 -42.97 32.35
CA THR A 5 -3.52 -42.59 30.95
C THR A 5 -4.82 -42.28 30.22
N THR A 6 -5.92 -42.99 30.50
CA THR A 6 -7.24 -42.69 29.91
C THR A 6 -7.80 -41.35 30.41
N ILE A 7 -7.70 -41.08 31.71
CA ILE A 7 -8.13 -39.79 32.30
C ILE A 7 -7.33 -38.63 31.71
N LEU A 8 -6.00 -38.79 31.57
CA LEU A 8 -5.15 -37.78 30.95
C LEU A 8 -5.53 -37.50 29.49
N GLY A 9 -5.84 -38.55 28.72
CA GLY A 9 -6.31 -38.41 27.35
C GLY A 9 -7.62 -37.63 27.23
N ILE A 10 -8.58 -37.90 28.11
CA ILE A 10 -9.87 -37.18 28.15
C ILE A 10 -9.65 -35.71 28.50
N LEU A 11 -8.80 -35.42 29.49
CA LEU A 11 -8.47 -34.05 29.88
C LEU A 11 -7.86 -33.26 28.72
N ILE A 12 -6.92 -33.85 27.98
CA ILE A 12 -6.31 -33.22 26.80
C ILE A 12 -7.37 -32.95 25.73
N LEU A 13 -8.27 -33.90 25.49
CA LEU A 13 -9.33 -33.75 24.50
C LEU A 13 -10.34 -32.67 24.89
N VAL A 14 -10.75 -32.62 26.16
CA VAL A 14 -11.65 -31.58 26.68
C VAL A 14 -10.98 -30.21 26.59
N PHE A 15 -9.70 -30.11 26.95
CA PHE A 15 -8.94 -28.86 26.85
C PHE A 15 -8.81 -28.40 25.38
N GLY A 16 -8.47 -29.32 24.48
CA GLY A 16 -8.38 -29.05 23.05
C GLY A 16 -9.71 -28.59 22.44
N LEU A 17 -10.82 -29.24 22.80
CA LEU A 17 -12.17 -28.86 22.36
C LEU A 17 -12.59 -27.52 22.93
N THR A 18 -12.33 -27.28 24.21
CA THR A 18 -12.63 -25.99 24.87
C THR A 18 -11.87 -24.86 24.19
N TRP A 19 -10.58 -25.08 23.90
CA TRP A 19 -9.78 -24.11 23.18
C TRP A 19 -10.30 -23.87 21.77
N TYR A 20 -10.58 -24.94 21.01
CA TYR A 20 -11.04 -24.85 19.63
C TYR A 20 -12.39 -24.13 19.50
N LEU A 21 -13.35 -24.44 20.38
CA LEU A 21 -14.70 -23.89 20.32
C LEU A 21 -14.78 -22.47 20.89
N PHE A 22 -14.10 -22.17 22.00
CA PHE A 22 -14.33 -20.94 22.76
C PHE A 22 -13.15 -19.97 22.80
N ILE A 23 -11.91 -20.43 22.69
CA ILE A 23 -10.70 -19.58 22.87
C ILE A 23 -10.11 -19.13 21.54
N LYS A 24 -10.14 -19.99 20.51
CA LYS A 24 -9.63 -19.68 19.18
C LYS A 24 -10.28 -18.38 18.66
N LYS A 25 -9.47 -17.44 18.15
CA LYS A 25 -9.94 -16.10 17.72
C LYS A 25 -10.53 -16.07 16.31
N TYR A 26 -10.45 -17.17 15.56
CA TYR A 26 -10.92 -17.27 14.20
C TYR A 26 -11.56 -18.63 13.91
N ASP A 27 -12.45 -18.66 12.93
CA ASP A 27 -13.20 -19.86 12.59
C ASP A 27 -12.43 -20.67 11.54
N TYR A 28 -12.00 -19.99 10.47
CA TYR A 28 -11.29 -20.59 9.35
C TYR A 28 -10.01 -19.82 9.02
N LEU A 29 -9.01 -20.52 8.49
CA LEU A 29 -7.74 -19.92 8.06
C LEU A 29 -7.44 -20.34 6.63
N VAL A 30 -7.27 -19.36 5.75
CA VAL A 30 -6.73 -19.58 4.40
C VAL A 30 -5.28 -19.12 4.37
N THR A 31 -4.40 -19.87 3.71
CA THR A 31 -2.99 -19.50 3.57
C THR A 31 -2.55 -19.71 2.13
N PHE A 32 -1.86 -18.73 1.55
CA PHE A 32 -1.28 -18.83 0.23
C PHE A 32 0.06 -18.09 0.15
N LYS A 33 0.80 -18.33 -0.93
CA LYS A 33 2.07 -17.65 -1.24
C LYS A 33 1.91 -16.85 -2.52
N VAL A 34 2.61 -15.73 -2.61
CA VAL A 34 2.59 -14.83 -3.77
C VAL A 34 3.98 -14.29 -4.05
N ASN A 35 4.37 -14.26 -5.32
CA ASN A 35 5.59 -13.62 -5.78
C ASN A 35 5.46 -12.09 -5.78
N SER A 36 5.46 -11.49 -4.59
CA SER A 36 5.39 -10.04 -4.39
C SER A 36 6.03 -9.68 -3.04
N ASN A 37 6.13 -8.39 -2.75
CA ASN A 37 6.56 -7.87 -1.45
C ASN A 37 5.36 -7.50 -0.57
N SER A 38 5.51 -7.57 0.75
CA SER A 38 4.47 -7.27 1.74
C SER A 38 3.86 -5.89 1.58
N GLY A 39 4.64 -4.86 1.26
CA GLY A 39 4.13 -3.52 0.99
C GLY A 39 3.19 -3.47 -0.22
N ILE A 40 3.53 -4.17 -1.31
CA ILE A 40 2.68 -4.27 -2.50
C ILE A 40 1.42 -5.10 -2.19
N MET A 41 1.55 -6.15 -1.39
CA MET A 41 0.42 -6.98 -0.98
C MET A 41 -0.58 -6.22 -0.12
N TYR A 42 -0.08 -5.36 0.77
CA TYR A 42 -0.92 -4.47 1.56
C TYR A 42 -1.76 -3.57 0.65
N ASP A 43 -1.11 -2.94 -0.34
CA ASP A 43 -1.80 -2.11 -1.32
C ASP A 43 -2.80 -2.86 -2.20
N ALA A 44 -2.47 -4.09 -2.59
CA ALA A 44 -3.35 -4.95 -3.38
C ALA A 44 -4.63 -5.31 -2.60
N ILE A 45 -4.50 -5.72 -1.33
CA ILE A 45 -5.64 -6.08 -0.47
C ILE A 45 -6.52 -4.86 -0.21
N LYS A 46 -5.91 -3.69 0.05
CA LYS A 46 -6.62 -2.42 0.22
C LYS A 46 -7.42 -2.09 -1.04
N THR A 47 -6.78 -2.11 -2.21
CA THR A 47 -7.39 -1.77 -3.50
C THR A 47 -8.55 -2.72 -3.83
N TRP A 48 -8.37 -4.02 -3.62
CA TRP A 48 -9.42 -5.01 -3.82
C TRP A 48 -10.62 -4.79 -2.87
N GLY A 49 -10.36 -4.44 -1.61
CA GLY A 49 -11.42 -4.08 -0.66
C GLY A 49 -12.24 -2.87 -1.12
N GLU A 50 -11.58 -1.82 -1.63
CA GLU A 50 -12.27 -0.64 -2.19
C GLU A 50 -13.12 -0.97 -3.42
N GLU A 51 -12.67 -1.91 -4.26
CA GLU A 51 -13.44 -2.37 -5.43
C GLU A 51 -14.69 -3.16 -5.02
N LEU A 52 -14.59 -3.99 -3.98
CA LEU A 52 -15.73 -4.72 -3.46
C LEU A 52 -16.83 -3.80 -2.92
N VAL A 53 -16.49 -2.65 -2.31
CA VAL A 53 -17.48 -1.65 -1.83
C VAL A 53 -18.30 -1.06 -2.98
N LYS A 54 -17.78 -1.04 -4.21
CA LYS A 54 -18.57 -0.59 -5.38
C LYS A 54 -19.71 -1.54 -5.69
N ASN A 55 -19.64 -2.79 -5.25
CA ASN A 55 -20.77 -3.70 -5.28
C ASN A 55 -21.75 -3.34 -4.15
N LYS A 56 -22.93 -2.83 -4.52
CA LYS A 56 -23.93 -2.31 -3.57
C LYS A 56 -24.42 -3.34 -2.54
N ASP A 57 -24.23 -4.63 -2.81
CA ASP A 57 -24.63 -5.72 -1.91
C ASP A 57 -23.58 -6.03 -0.82
N ILE A 58 -22.43 -5.35 -0.83
CA ILE A 58 -21.32 -5.58 0.07
C ILE A 58 -20.91 -4.26 0.73
N GLN A 59 -20.97 -4.22 2.06
CA GLN A 59 -20.37 -3.13 2.84
C GLN A 59 -19.03 -3.61 3.42
N ILE A 60 -17.97 -2.83 3.19
CA ILE A 60 -16.64 -3.12 3.76
C ILE A 60 -16.15 -1.97 4.62
N VAL A 61 -15.76 -2.28 5.85
CA VAL A 61 -14.98 -1.39 6.71
C VAL A 61 -13.57 -1.93 6.80
N THR A 62 -12.58 -1.14 6.34
CA THR A 62 -11.17 -1.50 6.41
C THR A 62 -10.52 -0.76 7.56
N PHE A 63 -9.95 -1.50 8.51
CA PHE A 63 -9.13 -0.97 9.58
C PHE A 63 -7.66 -1.30 9.27
N LYS A 64 -6.81 -0.29 9.43
CA LYS A 64 -5.37 -0.41 9.22
C LYS A 64 -4.71 -0.60 10.58
N ASP A 65 -3.85 -1.59 10.69
CA ASP A 65 -2.82 -1.56 11.72
C ASP A 65 -1.51 -1.07 11.10
N SER A 66 -0.78 -0.29 11.89
CA SER A 66 0.45 0.39 11.56
C SER A 66 1.47 -0.50 10.82
N LEU A 67 2.15 0.08 9.83
CA LEU A 67 3.30 -0.50 9.11
C LEU A 67 3.00 -1.69 8.18
N SER A 68 1.81 -1.73 7.57
CA SER A 68 1.52 -2.55 6.38
C SER A 68 1.54 -4.08 6.57
N SER A 69 1.55 -4.57 7.81
CA SER A 69 1.60 -6.02 8.09
C SER A 69 0.24 -6.67 8.32
N GLU A 70 -0.74 -5.90 8.77
CA GLU A 70 -2.10 -6.40 9.03
C GLU A 70 -3.17 -5.48 8.45
N ILE A 71 -4.16 -6.10 7.80
CA ILE A 71 -5.38 -5.42 7.35
C ILE A 71 -6.57 -6.16 7.93
N LYS A 72 -7.47 -5.44 8.59
CA LYS A 72 -8.74 -5.99 9.06
C LYS A 72 -9.88 -5.46 8.19
N GLN A 73 -10.67 -6.37 7.64
CA GLN A 73 -11.84 -6.04 6.83
C GLN A 73 -13.08 -6.66 7.45
N LEU A 74 -14.13 -5.86 7.63
CA LEU A 74 -15.47 -6.33 7.99
C LEU A 74 -16.33 -6.33 6.74
N ILE A 75 -16.84 -7.50 6.35
CA ILE A 75 -17.68 -7.69 5.15
C ILE A 75 -19.08 -8.06 5.59
N HIS A 76 -20.05 -7.18 5.32
CA HIS A 76 -21.47 -7.49 5.51
C HIS A 76 -22.05 -8.05 4.20
N LYS A 77 -22.65 -9.23 4.29
CA LYS A 77 -23.33 -9.89 3.17
C LYS A 77 -24.60 -10.58 3.68
N ASN A 78 -25.75 -10.09 3.24
CA ASN A 78 -27.05 -10.50 3.76
C ASN A 78 -27.10 -10.35 5.30
N ASP A 79 -27.50 -11.39 6.04
CA ASP A 79 -27.60 -11.38 7.51
C ASP A 79 -26.29 -11.71 8.25
N SER A 80 -25.22 -12.02 7.51
CA SER A 80 -23.92 -12.42 8.04
C SER A 80 -22.89 -11.28 7.96
N SER A 81 -22.11 -11.16 9.04
CA SER A 81 -20.96 -10.26 9.14
C SER A 81 -19.69 -11.11 9.24
N TYR A 82 -18.79 -10.97 8.28
CA TYR A 82 -17.53 -11.69 8.24
C TYR A 82 -16.37 -10.76 8.56
N VAL A 83 -15.52 -11.17 9.49
CA VAL A 83 -14.26 -10.48 9.82
C VAL A 83 -13.12 -11.22 9.14
N LEU A 84 -12.37 -10.52 8.30
CA LEU A 84 -11.15 -11.00 7.67
C LEU A 84 -9.96 -10.24 8.27
N ILE A 85 -9.00 -10.98 8.80
CA ILE A 85 -7.71 -10.44 9.25
C ILE A 85 -6.63 -10.99 8.33
N TRP A 86 -6.05 -10.11 7.52
CA TRP A 86 -4.99 -10.42 6.57
C TRP A 86 -3.64 -10.16 7.24
N GLU A 87 -2.89 -11.21 7.50
CA GLU A 87 -1.51 -11.15 7.99
C GLU A 87 -0.56 -11.44 6.83
N ILE A 88 0.36 -10.51 6.58
CA ILE A 88 1.31 -10.59 5.46
C ILE A 88 2.71 -10.76 6.03
N ALA A 89 3.37 -11.87 5.71
CA ALA A 89 4.73 -12.15 6.13
C ALA A 89 5.66 -12.29 4.93
N GLN A 90 6.78 -11.55 4.92
CA GLN A 90 7.79 -11.69 3.89
C GLN A 90 8.57 -13.00 4.09
N VAL A 91 8.68 -13.82 3.06
CA VAL A 91 9.49 -15.06 3.06
C VAL A 91 10.91 -14.76 2.55
N ASN A 92 11.01 -13.98 1.47
CA ASN A 92 12.25 -13.42 0.92
C ASN A 92 11.89 -12.16 0.12
N ASP A 93 12.84 -11.45 -0.49
CA ASP A 93 12.58 -10.15 -1.15
C ASP A 93 11.51 -10.14 -2.25
N SER A 94 11.19 -11.30 -2.83
CA SER A 94 10.21 -11.42 -3.93
C SER A 94 9.06 -12.36 -3.62
N LEU A 95 8.95 -12.89 -2.41
CA LEU A 95 7.92 -13.86 -2.01
C LEU A 95 7.32 -13.49 -0.65
N SER A 96 6.01 -13.32 -0.61
CA SER A 96 5.24 -13.17 0.63
C SER A 96 4.35 -14.38 0.87
N LYS A 97 4.09 -14.67 2.14
CA LYS A 97 3.07 -15.60 2.62
C LYS A 97 1.94 -14.78 3.23
N VAL A 98 0.72 -15.03 2.77
CA VAL A 98 -0.48 -14.36 3.28
C VAL A 98 -1.31 -15.38 4.05
N LYS A 99 -1.72 -15.00 5.26
CA LYS A 99 -2.71 -15.72 6.07
C LYS A 99 -3.96 -14.86 6.18
N VAL A 100 -5.11 -15.49 6.02
CA VAL A 100 -6.41 -14.82 6.14
C VAL A 100 -7.20 -15.54 7.20
N TYR A 101 -7.32 -14.94 8.37
CA TYR A 101 -8.14 -15.44 9.45
C TYR A 101 -9.56 -14.94 9.25
N VAL A 102 -10.52 -15.85 9.14
CA VAL A 102 -11.92 -15.55 8.84
C VAL A 102 -12.80 -15.97 10.01
N SER A 103 -13.66 -15.06 10.44
CA SER A 103 -14.66 -15.28 11.50
C SER A 103 -16.03 -14.79 11.06
N GLU A 104 -17.10 -15.43 11.53
CA GLU A 104 -18.47 -14.90 11.39
C GLU A 104 -19.02 -14.53 12.77
N GLU A 105 -19.36 -13.25 12.96
CA GLU A 105 -19.68 -12.71 14.29
C GLU A 105 -20.86 -13.42 14.98
N LYS A 106 -21.91 -13.75 14.23
CA LYS A 106 -23.15 -14.33 14.78
C LYS A 106 -23.12 -15.85 14.90
N HIS A 107 -22.38 -16.54 14.03
CA HIS A 107 -22.48 -18.00 13.89
C HIS A 107 -21.15 -18.74 14.09
N SER A 108 -20.13 -18.09 14.64
CA SER A 108 -18.79 -18.66 14.88
C SER A 108 -18.80 -20.04 15.53
N LEU A 109 -19.53 -20.23 16.65
CA LEU A 109 -19.59 -21.52 17.35
C LEU A 109 -20.22 -22.62 16.47
N LYS A 110 -21.35 -22.30 15.80
CA LYS A 110 -22.02 -23.21 14.87
C LYS A 110 -21.08 -23.63 13.74
N ASN A 111 -20.37 -22.67 13.15
CA ASN A 111 -19.39 -22.92 12.10
C ASN A 111 -18.26 -23.83 12.56
N ARG A 112 -17.67 -23.56 13.74
CA ARG A 112 -16.60 -24.40 14.31
C ARG A 112 -17.01 -25.84 14.52
N ILE A 113 -18.24 -26.07 14.95
CA ILE A 113 -18.81 -27.43 15.09
C ILE A 113 -19.00 -28.07 13.73
N LEU A 114 -19.47 -27.33 12.71
CA LEU A 114 -19.77 -27.88 11.38
C LEU A 114 -18.52 -28.20 10.55
N ILE A 115 -17.43 -27.44 10.69
CA ILE A 115 -16.21 -27.56 9.87
C ILE A 115 -15.64 -29.00 9.84
N PRO A 116 -15.47 -29.72 10.96
CA PRO A 116 -14.92 -31.08 10.94
C PRO A 116 -15.81 -32.14 10.27
N PHE A 117 -17.11 -31.86 10.13
CA PHE A 117 -18.11 -32.86 9.70
C PHE A 117 -18.78 -32.52 8.36
N SER A 118 -18.66 -31.29 7.87
CA SER A 118 -19.36 -30.80 6.68
C SER A 118 -18.68 -29.57 6.07
N LYS A 119 -19.04 -29.24 4.81
CA LYS A 119 -18.64 -27.97 4.19
C LYS A 119 -19.43 -26.83 4.80
N ALA A 120 -18.90 -26.23 5.86
CA ALA A 120 -19.55 -25.13 6.56
C ALA A 120 -19.69 -23.90 5.62
N PRO A 121 -20.76 -23.10 5.74
CA PRO A 121 -20.94 -21.88 4.93
C PRO A 121 -19.73 -20.93 4.99
N ILE A 122 -19.10 -20.79 6.17
CA ILE A 122 -17.91 -19.95 6.35
C ILE A 122 -16.70 -20.43 5.55
N GLU A 123 -16.53 -21.75 5.38
CA GLU A 123 -15.42 -22.31 4.59
C GLU A 123 -15.62 -21.92 3.12
N LYS A 124 -16.83 -22.09 2.59
CA LYS A 124 -17.17 -21.69 1.22
C LYS A 124 -16.96 -20.19 1.03
N PHE A 125 -17.40 -19.37 1.98
CA PHE A 125 -17.18 -17.93 1.95
C PHE A 125 -15.69 -17.57 1.95
N ALA A 126 -14.91 -18.12 2.89
CA ALA A 126 -13.50 -17.83 3.05
C ALA A 126 -12.70 -18.22 1.79
N VAL A 127 -12.89 -19.45 1.30
CA VAL A 127 -12.19 -19.96 0.13
C VAL A 127 -12.54 -19.15 -1.11
N ASN A 128 -13.83 -18.89 -1.37
CA ASN A 128 -14.23 -18.11 -2.55
C ASN A 128 -13.65 -16.70 -2.50
N THR A 129 -13.80 -16.02 -1.36
CA THR A 129 -13.35 -14.63 -1.20
C THR A 129 -11.84 -14.49 -1.40
N VAL A 130 -11.05 -15.38 -0.79
CA VAL A 130 -9.58 -15.36 -0.94
C VAL A 130 -9.14 -15.81 -2.34
N THR A 131 -9.88 -16.75 -2.96
CA THR A 131 -9.62 -17.18 -4.34
C THR A 131 -9.91 -16.05 -5.33
N ASP A 132 -10.99 -15.30 -5.16
CA ASP A 132 -11.33 -14.14 -5.99
C ASP A 132 -10.23 -13.08 -5.91
N PHE A 133 -9.74 -12.78 -4.70
CA PHE A 133 -8.58 -11.91 -4.51
C PHE A 133 -7.32 -12.46 -5.23
N ALA A 134 -6.99 -13.72 -4.99
CA ALA A 134 -5.79 -14.35 -5.55
C ALA A 134 -5.82 -14.39 -7.09
N ASN A 135 -6.98 -14.60 -7.69
CA ASN A 135 -7.17 -14.60 -9.14
C ASN A 135 -7.05 -13.21 -9.76
N GLY A 136 -7.45 -12.15 -9.04
CA GLY A 136 -7.30 -10.76 -9.48
C GLY A 136 -5.85 -10.25 -9.40
N LEU A 137 -5.03 -10.87 -8.56
CA LEU A 137 -3.70 -10.37 -8.22
C LEU A 137 -2.70 -10.32 -9.40
N PRO A 138 -2.61 -11.33 -10.29
CA PRO A 138 -1.78 -11.21 -11.50
C PRO A 138 -2.18 -10.02 -12.37
N ASN A 139 -3.48 -9.72 -12.46
CA ASN A 139 -3.98 -8.57 -13.21
C ASN A 139 -3.58 -7.24 -12.54
N TYR A 140 -3.60 -7.18 -11.21
CA TYR A 140 -3.11 -6.01 -10.47
C TYR A 140 -1.60 -5.79 -10.68
N LEU A 141 -0.79 -6.85 -10.56
CA LEU A 141 0.67 -6.77 -10.62
C LEU A 141 1.22 -6.51 -12.03
N LYS A 142 0.48 -6.84 -13.10
CA LYS A 142 1.00 -6.69 -14.47
C LYS A 142 1.18 -5.22 -14.92
N TYR A 143 0.50 -4.28 -14.26
CA TYR A 143 0.48 -2.87 -14.67
C TYR A 143 1.68 -2.05 -14.18
N PHE A 144 2.55 -2.64 -13.37
CA PHE A 144 3.74 -1.95 -12.91
C PHE A 144 4.88 -2.90 -12.59
N ARG A 145 6.09 -2.36 -12.51
CA ARG A 145 7.30 -3.06 -12.05
C ARG A 145 8.04 -2.17 -11.08
N ILE A 146 8.52 -2.76 -9.99
CA ILE A 146 9.33 -2.08 -8.99
C ILE A 146 10.68 -2.80 -8.91
N LYS A 147 11.77 -2.04 -9.05
CA LYS A 147 13.13 -2.53 -8.88
C LYS A 147 13.82 -1.77 -7.76
N LEU A 148 14.15 -2.46 -6.67
CA LEU A 148 14.97 -1.89 -5.61
C LEU A 148 16.37 -1.54 -6.15
N ASN A 149 16.82 -0.31 -5.89
CA ASN A 149 18.16 0.15 -6.24
C ASN A 149 19.10 0.16 -5.03
N GLY A 150 18.58 0.20 -3.80
CA GLY A 150 19.37 0.26 -2.57
C GLY A 150 19.52 1.70 -2.06
N LYS A 151 20.64 2.01 -1.39
CA LYS A 151 20.93 3.37 -0.89
C LYS A 151 21.40 4.27 -2.04
N ASP A 152 20.94 5.51 -2.04
CA ASP A 152 21.31 6.57 -2.98
C ASP A 152 21.04 7.94 -2.32
N SER A 153 21.03 9.02 -3.08
CA SER A 153 20.67 10.35 -2.61
C SER A 153 19.65 11.03 -3.52
N ILE A 154 18.70 11.73 -2.92
CA ILE A 154 17.83 12.68 -3.64
C ILE A 154 18.76 13.76 -4.24
N PRO A 155 18.71 14.04 -5.56
CA PRO A 155 19.61 15.00 -6.17
C PRO A 155 19.29 16.43 -5.73
N ALA A 156 20.35 17.22 -5.52
CA ALA A 156 20.21 18.64 -5.23
C ALA A 156 19.72 19.40 -6.47
N ALA A 157 18.84 20.39 -6.27
CA ALA A 157 18.34 21.24 -7.34
C ALA A 157 17.77 22.56 -6.79
N PHE A 158 17.85 23.62 -7.60
CA PHE A 158 17.09 24.85 -7.38
C PHE A 158 15.81 24.78 -8.23
N CYS A 159 14.65 24.92 -7.60
CA CYS A 159 13.39 24.60 -8.25
C CYS A 159 12.33 25.66 -8.02
N ALA A 160 11.46 25.81 -9.01
CA ALA A 160 10.15 26.43 -8.83
C ALA A 160 9.15 25.33 -8.48
N CYS A 161 8.35 25.55 -7.44
CA CYS A 161 7.46 24.56 -6.87
C CYS A 161 6.07 25.13 -6.63
N LYS A 162 5.07 24.25 -6.59
CA LYS A 162 3.72 24.53 -6.09
C LYS A 162 3.34 23.48 -5.06
N SER A 163 2.85 23.93 -3.91
CA SER A 163 2.40 23.04 -2.85
C SER A 163 0.93 22.66 -3.03
N VAL A 164 0.62 21.40 -2.78
CA VAL A 164 -0.70 20.80 -3.00
C VAL A 164 -1.07 19.95 -1.80
N ILE A 165 -2.26 20.20 -1.23
CA ILE A 165 -2.86 19.38 -0.19
C ILE A 165 -3.94 18.50 -0.83
N THR A 166 -3.86 17.19 -0.63
CA THR A 166 -4.81 16.24 -1.23
C THR A 166 -4.82 14.90 -0.48
N THR A 167 -5.46 13.88 -1.04
CA THR A 167 -5.38 12.48 -0.59
C THR A 167 -4.45 11.70 -1.51
N GLN A 168 -3.88 10.59 -1.06
CA GLN A 168 -3.07 9.73 -1.93
C GLN A 168 -3.83 9.31 -3.20
N LYS A 169 -5.13 9.01 -3.07
CA LYS A 169 -6.02 8.64 -4.19
C LYS A 169 -6.15 9.72 -5.25
N ASP A 170 -6.18 10.99 -4.84
CA ASP A 170 -6.36 12.14 -5.73
C ASP A 170 -5.03 12.78 -6.17
N LYS A 171 -3.89 12.25 -5.70
CA LYS A 171 -2.52 12.73 -5.99
C LYS A 171 -2.32 13.04 -7.47
N ALA A 172 -2.56 12.06 -8.34
CA ALA A 172 -2.32 12.21 -9.78
C ALA A 172 -3.18 13.31 -10.42
N ALA A 173 -4.46 13.39 -10.04
CA ALA A 173 -5.36 14.40 -10.58
C ALA A 173 -4.93 15.82 -10.13
N LYS A 174 -4.54 15.98 -8.87
CA LYS A 174 -4.04 17.27 -8.37
C LYS A 174 -2.66 17.63 -8.92
N MET A 175 -1.80 16.64 -9.18
CA MET A 175 -0.52 16.85 -9.85
C MET A 175 -0.71 17.40 -11.27
N VAL A 176 -1.70 16.89 -12.02
CA VAL A 176 -2.04 17.40 -13.36
C VAL A 176 -2.48 18.88 -13.32
N LEU A 177 -3.29 19.27 -12.33
CA LEU A 177 -3.66 20.68 -12.13
C LEU A 177 -2.45 21.56 -11.78
N ALA A 178 -1.61 21.10 -10.85
CA ALA A 178 -0.40 21.82 -10.47
C ALA A 178 0.58 21.98 -11.65
N ASN A 179 0.70 20.94 -12.49
CA ASN A 179 1.49 20.99 -13.72
C ASN A 179 1.00 22.10 -14.65
N MET A 180 -0.30 22.18 -14.92
CA MET A 180 -0.86 23.24 -15.78
C MET A 180 -0.54 24.64 -15.25
N GLU A 181 -0.69 24.86 -13.95
CA GLU A 181 -0.44 26.16 -13.34
C GLU A 181 1.04 26.57 -13.38
N ILE A 182 1.96 25.64 -13.06
CA ILE A 182 3.40 25.91 -13.11
C ILE A 182 3.88 26.14 -14.55
N MET A 183 3.43 25.32 -15.50
CA MET A 183 3.81 25.48 -16.90
C MET A 183 3.34 26.83 -17.48
N ASN A 184 2.13 27.27 -17.14
CA ASN A 184 1.65 28.60 -17.52
C ASN A 184 2.52 29.72 -16.94
N PHE A 185 2.97 29.58 -15.68
CA PHE A 185 3.89 30.53 -15.08
C PHE A 185 5.25 30.58 -15.80
N PHE A 186 5.79 29.43 -16.20
CA PHE A 186 7.04 29.38 -16.95
C PHE A 186 6.93 30.04 -18.32
N ILE A 187 5.84 29.80 -19.06
CA ILE A 187 5.59 30.44 -20.36
C ILE A 187 5.49 31.97 -20.19
N ASN A 188 4.75 32.44 -19.20
CA ASN A 188 4.54 33.88 -18.99
C ASN A 188 5.77 34.64 -18.50
N ASN A 189 6.77 33.94 -17.94
CA ASN A 189 7.97 34.54 -17.36
C ASN A 189 9.26 34.12 -18.07
N ASP A 190 9.16 33.44 -19.22
CA ASP A 190 10.29 32.96 -20.03
C ASP A 190 11.30 32.12 -19.21
N ILE A 191 10.78 31.16 -18.43
CA ILE A 191 11.59 30.30 -17.55
C ILE A 191 11.82 28.94 -18.20
N ASP A 192 13.09 28.60 -18.42
CA ASP A 192 13.52 27.28 -18.91
C ASP A 192 13.60 26.23 -17.79
N ILE A 193 13.08 25.03 -18.09
CA ILE A 193 13.21 23.85 -17.22
C ILE A 193 14.55 23.16 -17.45
N HIS A 194 15.31 22.96 -16.38
CA HIS A 194 16.66 22.38 -16.38
C HIS A 194 16.74 21.07 -15.59
N GLY A 195 15.91 20.10 -15.94
CA GLY A 195 15.95 18.79 -15.31
C GLY A 195 14.63 18.06 -15.38
N LYS A 196 14.45 17.10 -14.46
CA LYS A 196 13.25 16.27 -14.38
C LYS A 196 12.33 16.84 -13.32
N PRO A 197 11.02 16.96 -13.58
CA PRO A 197 10.05 17.30 -12.56
C PRO A 197 10.10 16.26 -11.45
N TYR A 198 9.92 16.72 -10.22
CA TYR A 198 9.80 15.82 -9.09
C TYR A 198 8.73 16.29 -8.11
N LEU A 199 8.19 15.33 -7.37
CA LEU A 199 7.21 15.55 -6.32
C LEU A 199 7.86 15.17 -4.99
N GLN A 200 7.87 16.09 -4.03
CA GLN A 200 8.34 15.83 -2.67
C GLN A 200 7.17 15.87 -1.69
N ILE A 201 6.90 14.76 -1.00
CA ILE A 201 5.92 14.74 0.08
C ILE A 201 6.48 15.52 1.28
N THR A 202 5.73 16.49 1.78
CA THR A 202 6.09 17.33 2.93
C THR A 202 5.27 17.01 4.18
N SER A 203 4.15 16.31 4.02
CA SER A 203 3.34 15.78 5.12
C SER A 203 2.58 14.56 4.64
N TRP A 204 2.51 13.52 5.48
CA TRP A 204 1.74 12.31 5.22
C TRP A 204 1.06 11.82 6.49
N ASP A 205 -0.27 11.93 6.51
CA ASP A 205 -1.14 11.32 7.52
C ASP A 205 -1.63 9.95 7.01
N PHE A 206 -1.24 8.88 7.70
CA PHE A 206 -1.57 7.50 7.34
C PHE A 206 -3.04 7.15 7.59
N ASP A 207 -3.66 7.76 8.59
CA ASP A 207 -5.00 7.45 9.04
C ASP A 207 -6.01 8.09 8.08
N SER A 208 -5.85 9.39 7.83
CA SER A 208 -6.72 10.13 6.90
C SER A 208 -6.31 10.01 5.43
N GLU A 209 -5.15 9.41 5.14
CA GLU A 209 -4.53 9.35 3.80
C GLU A 209 -4.27 10.71 3.16
N LYS A 210 -4.29 11.76 3.99
CA LYS A 210 -4.02 13.13 3.56
C LYS A 210 -2.51 13.29 3.37
N ILE A 211 -2.16 13.86 2.23
CA ILE A 211 -0.79 14.21 1.87
C ILE A 211 -0.69 15.69 1.52
N THR A 212 0.45 16.27 1.83
CA THR A 212 0.90 17.52 1.22
C THR A 212 2.14 17.22 0.41
N PHE A 213 2.22 17.73 -0.81
CA PHE A 213 3.41 17.62 -1.63
C PHE A 213 3.75 18.93 -2.32
N ASP A 214 5.05 19.13 -2.54
CA ASP A 214 5.58 20.16 -3.41
C ASP A 214 5.86 19.52 -4.78
N PHE A 215 5.20 20.01 -5.83
CA PHE A 215 5.50 19.62 -7.21
C PHE A 215 6.46 20.64 -7.81
N CYS A 216 7.65 20.18 -8.16
CA CYS A 216 8.81 21.01 -8.38
C CYS A 216 9.44 20.75 -9.74
N PHE A 217 9.92 21.81 -10.38
CA PHE A 217 10.64 21.77 -11.64
C PHE A 217 12.00 22.44 -11.44
N PRO A 218 13.10 21.73 -11.76
CA PRO A 218 14.43 22.33 -11.75
C PRO A 218 14.53 23.50 -12.74
N VAL A 219 15.08 24.62 -12.28
CA VAL A 219 15.27 25.85 -13.07
C VAL A 219 16.63 26.46 -12.72
N LYS A 220 17.13 27.37 -13.56
CA LYS A 220 18.31 28.17 -13.20
C LYS A 220 17.93 29.17 -12.11
N LYS A 221 18.82 29.36 -11.14
CA LYS A 221 18.67 30.40 -10.12
C LYS A 221 18.81 31.77 -10.79
N SER A 222 17.82 32.64 -10.59
CA SER A 222 17.80 34.01 -11.09
C SER A 222 17.30 34.95 -10.00
N ASP A 223 17.93 36.11 -9.89
CA ASP A 223 17.61 37.12 -8.88
C ASP A 223 16.37 37.97 -9.23
N SER A 224 15.81 37.80 -10.44
CA SER A 224 14.74 38.63 -10.99
C SER A 224 13.33 38.02 -10.94
N ILE A 225 13.18 36.77 -10.48
CA ILE A 225 11.89 36.08 -10.55
C ILE A 225 11.13 36.27 -9.24
N ALA A 226 10.09 37.10 -9.28
CA ALA A 226 9.19 37.30 -8.15
C ALA A 226 8.29 36.07 -7.95
N ASN A 227 7.98 35.75 -6.69
CA ASN A 227 6.95 34.76 -6.37
C ASN A 227 5.62 35.23 -6.98
N SER A 228 4.96 34.35 -7.71
CA SER A 228 3.61 34.58 -8.24
C SER A 228 2.62 33.65 -7.55
N ASN A 229 1.33 34.00 -7.53
CA ASN A 229 0.24 33.31 -6.81
C ASN A 229 0.41 31.78 -6.66
N GLY A 230 1.02 31.37 -5.54
CA GLY A 230 1.19 29.97 -5.13
C GLY A 230 2.40 29.22 -5.72
N ILE A 231 3.25 29.86 -6.53
CA ILE A 231 4.52 29.31 -7.00
C ILE A 231 5.67 29.97 -6.24
N PHE A 232 6.53 29.14 -5.66
CA PHE A 232 7.65 29.56 -4.85
C PHE A 232 8.93 28.86 -5.29
N PHE A 233 10.07 29.48 -4.97
CA PHE A 233 11.38 28.91 -5.26
C PHE A 233 11.97 28.23 -4.03
N LYS A 234 12.60 27.07 -4.23
CA LYS A 234 13.18 26.25 -3.17
C LYS A 234 14.52 25.69 -3.62
N GLU A 235 15.49 25.74 -2.72
CA GLU A 235 16.75 25.01 -2.87
C GLU A 235 16.62 23.66 -2.15
N ILE A 236 16.75 22.58 -2.91
CA ILE A 236 16.76 21.22 -2.39
C ILE A 236 18.20 20.76 -2.29
N LYS A 237 18.60 20.38 -1.07
CA LYS A 237 19.90 19.79 -0.79
C LYS A 237 19.90 18.31 -1.15
N SER A 238 21.08 17.74 -1.34
CA SER A 238 21.22 16.30 -1.51
C SER A 238 20.90 15.60 -0.19
N ILE A 239 19.93 14.68 -0.19
CA ILE A 239 19.47 13.96 1.02
C ILE A 239 19.68 12.46 0.83
N PRO A 240 20.42 11.77 1.73
CA PRO A 240 20.55 10.32 1.70
C PRO A 240 19.18 9.63 1.76
N ALA A 241 18.99 8.61 0.94
CA ALA A 241 17.72 7.91 0.80
C ALA A 241 17.91 6.45 0.41
N ILE A 242 16.86 5.63 0.59
CA ILE A 242 16.72 4.38 -0.14
C ILE A 242 15.92 4.64 -1.41
N LYS A 243 16.31 4.00 -2.51
CA LYS A 243 15.77 4.24 -3.85
C LYS A 243 15.19 2.97 -4.46
N ALA A 244 14.07 3.12 -5.16
CA ALA A 244 13.55 2.13 -6.09
C ALA A 244 13.12 2.80 -7.41
N THR A 245 13.24 2.06 -8.50
CA THR A 245 12.73 2.45 -9.82
C THR A 245 11.34 1.87 -9.98
N TYR A 246 10.39 2.73 -10.30
CA TYR A 246 9.02 2.38 -10.65
C TYR A 246 8.81 2.48 -12.16
N ASN A 247 8.15 1.49 -12.73
CA ASN A 247 7.72 1.46 -14.12
C ASN A 247 6.22 1.22 -14.18
N GLY A 248 5.44 2.07 -14.85
CA GLY A 248 3.98 1.97 -14.92
C GLY A 248 3.28 3.32 -14.89
N ASN A 249 1.95 3.30 -14.81
CA ASN A 249 1.15 4.51 -14.68
C ASN A 249 1.44 5.22 -13.35
N TYR A 250 1.92 6.47 -13.38
CA TYR A 250 2.29 7.24 -12.19
C TYR A 250 1.14 7.48 -11.20
N ARG A 251 -0.11 7.20 -11.57
CA ARG A 251 -1.21 7.12 -10.61
C ARG A 251 -0.94 6.14 -9.47
N TYR A 252 -0.16 5.09 -9.75
CA TYR A 252 0.18 4.02 -8.81
C TYR A 252 1.66 4.03 -8.44
N SER A 253 2.39 5.14 -8.63
CA SER A 253 3.79 5.24 -8.21
C SER A 253 3.95 5.17 -6.67
N ASP A 254 2.91 5.55 -5.93
CA ASP A 254 2.81 5.51 -4.47
C ASP A 254 2.89 4.10 -3.88
N ARG A 255 2.62 3.06 -4.68
CA ARG A 255 2.86 1.65 -4.29
C ARG A 255 4.32 1.38 -3.93
N THR A 256 5.22 2.15 -4.55
CA THR A 256 6.65 2.10 -4.24
C THR A 256 6.98 2.67 -2.87
N TRP A 257 6.14 3.56 -2.32
CA TRP A 257 6.34 4.09 -0.97
C TRP A 257 6.21 2.98 0.07
N ASN A 258 5.15 2.19 0.00
CA ASN A 258 4.95 1.04 0.90
C ASN A 258 6.01 -0.04 0.69
N TYR A 259 6.44 -0.27 -0.56
CA TYR A 259 7.58 -1.15 -0.85
C TYR A 259 8.87 -0.70 -0.15
N LEU A 260 9.20 0.59 -0.20
CA LEU A 260 10.39 1.15 0.45
C LEU A 260 10.27 1.16 1.98
N LEU A 261 9.09 1.46 2.54
CA LEU A 261 8.84 1.39 3.98
C LEU A 261 8.99 -0.04 4.51
N ASP A 262 8.48 -1.04 3.79
CA ASP A 262 8.67 -2.45 4.14
C ASP A 262 10.15 -2.83 4.11
N TYR A 263 10.85 -2.47 3.03
CA TYR A 263 12.28 -2.71 2.91
C TYR A 263 13.08 -2.06 4.05
N ALA A 264 12.81 -0.79 4.37
CA ALA A 264 13.44 -0.07 5.47
C ALA A 264 13.23 -0.79 6.81
N LYS A 265 11.99 -1.20 7.10
CA LYS A 265 11.65 -1.96 8.33
C LYS A 265 12.43 -3.26 8.43
N ARG A 266 12.52 -4.03 7.33
CA ARG A 266 13.24 -5.32 7.31
C ARG A 266 14.76 -5.17 7.43
N GLN A 267 15.31 -4.08 6.90
CA GLN A 267 16.74 -3.78 6.94
C GLN A 267 17.14 -2.92 8.14
N HIS A 268 16.21 -2.61 9.05
CA HIS A 268 16.43 -1.74 10.20
C HIS A 268 16.99 -0.36 9.80
N ILE A 269 16.56 0.18 8.66
CA ILE A 269 16.93 1.52 8.19
C ILE A 269 15.90 2.51 8.73
N ASN A 270 16.34 3.48 9.52
CA ASN A 270 15.49 4.57 9.96
C ASN A 270 15.20 5.50 8.77
N VAL A 271 13.93 5.74 8.47
CA VAL A 271 13.51 6.54 7.32
C VAL A 271 12.45 7.56 7.70
N GLU A 272 12.48 8.70 7.04
CA GLU A 272 11.40 9.69 7.10
C GLU A 272 10.33 9.30 6.08
N LYS A 273 9.05 9.32 6.49
CA LYS A 273 7.93 8.96 5.63
C LYS A 273 7.54 10.10 4.70
N LEU A 274 8.52 10.67 4.00
CA LEU A 274 8.41 11.85 3.15
C LEU A 274 9.04 11.55 1.78
N PRO A 275 8.45 10.63 0.99
CA PRO A 275 9.08 10.19 -0.25
C PRO A 275 9.17 11.31 -1.29
N THR A 276 10.19 11.20 -2.15
CA THR A 276 10.38 12.05 -3.32
C THR A 276 10.32 11.21 -4.59
N GLU A 277 9.56 11.66 -5.60
CA GLU A 277 9.40 10.98 -6.89
C GLU A 277 9.97 11.83 -8.03
N LEU A 278 10.88 11.28 -8.83
CA LEU A 278 11.44 11.93 -10.03
C LEU A 278 10.85 11.29 -11.28
N PHE A 279 10.20 12.07 -12.13
CA PHE A 279 9.51 11.56 -13.33
C PHE A 279 10.37 11.71 -14.59
N PHE A 280 10.59 10.61 -15.31
CA PHE A 280 11.46 10.60 -16.51
C PHE A 280 10.69 10.76 -17.81
N ASN A 281 9.41 10.43 -17.80
CA ASN A 281 8.52 10.48 -18.96
C ASN A 281 7.36 11.43 -18.69
N ASP A 282 6.79 12.00 -19.75
CA ASP A 282 5.55 12.77 -19.71
C ASP A 282 4.36 11.87 -20.06
N PRO A 283 3.46 11.56 -19.10
CA PRO A 283 2.27 10.75 -19.34
C PRO A 283 1.33 11.31 -20.41
N GLN A 284 1.38 12.62 -20.67
CA GLN A 284 0.52 13.26 -21.68
C GLN A 284 0.91 12.85 -23.11
N GLN A 285 2.12 12.35 -23.32
CA GLN A 285 2.59 11.84 -24.62
C GLN A 285 2.03 10.43 -24.93
N GLY A 286 1.38 9.77 -23.97
CA GLY A 286 0.80 8.44 -24.14
C GLY A 286 1.84 7.33 -24.28
N GLY A 287 1.47 6.28 -25.01
CA GLY A 287 2.29 5.07 -25.21
C GLY A 287 2.04 3.98 -24.17
N ASP A 288 2.95 2.99 -24.13
CA ASP A 288 2.90 1.90 -23.15
C ASP A 288 3.39 2.39 -21.78
N GLU A 289 2.48 2.40 -20.82
CA GLU A 289 2.70 2.89 -19.45
C GLU A 289 3.83 2.14 -18.74
N LEU A 290 4.10 0.87 -19.08
CA LEU A 290 5.21 0.12 -18.48
C LEU A 290 6.58 0.69 -18.84
N ASN A 291 6.68 1.50 -19.90
CA ASN A 291 7.90 2.21 -20.26
C ASN A 291 8.05 3.55 -19.52
N TRP A 292 7.00 4.04 -18.86
CA TRP A 292 7.10 5.24 -18.05
C TRP A 292 7.87 4.95 -16.77
N LYS A 293 8.93 5.72 -16.52
CA LYS A 293 9.87 5.51 -15.42
C LYS A 293 9.76 6.64 -14.40
N ALA A 294 9.63 6.28 -13.13
CA ALA A 294 9.87 7.17 -12.00
C ALA A 294 10.96 6.60 -11.08
N GLU A 295 11.78 7.47 -10.51
CA GLU A 295 12.69 7.10 -9.42
C GLU A 295 12.11 7.60 -8.11
N ILE A 296 11.92 6.68 -7.16
CA ILE A 296 11.25 6.93 -5.90
C ILE A 296 12.28 6.80 -4.79
N TYR A 297 12.39 7.85 -3.99
CA TYR A 297 13.33 7.97 -2.90
C TYR A 297 12.57 8.05 -1.58
N MET A 298 12.95 7.26 -0.59
CA MET A 298 12.51 7.41 0.79
C MET A 298 13.70 7.93 1.62
N PRO A 299 13.64 9.16 2.17
CA PRO A 299 14.76 9.75 2.92
C PRO A 299 15.16 8.88 4.11
N ILE A 300 16.46 8.74 4.35
CA ILE A 300 17.00 8.14 5.56
C ILE A 300 17.00 9.23 6.63
N ALA A 301 16.40 8.94 7.78
CA ALA A 301 16.43 9.85 8.92
C ALA A 301 17.84 9.88 9.52
N GLU A 302 18.32 11.07 9.87
CA GLU A 302 19.59 11.26 10.59
C GLU A 302 19.56 10.62 11.99
#